data_AF-A0A3L9HU23-F1
#
_entry.id   AF-A0A3L9HU23-F1
#
_cell.length_a   1.000
_cell.length_b   1.000
_cell.length_c   1.000
_cell.angle_alpha   90.00
_cell.angle_beta   90.00
_cell.angle_gamma   90.00
#
_symmetry.space_group_name_H-M   'P 1'
#
loop_
_entity.id
_entity.type
_entity.pdbx_description
1 polymer ?
#
loop_
_entity_poly.entity_id
_entity_poly.type
_entity_poly.pdbx_seq_one_letter_code
_entity_poly.pdbx_strand_id
1 'polypeptide(L)'
;MAKEISSELLNTILTRVGGPGNIASCGNCMTRLRLGVHDSSLVDPNIKTLEGVKGVILTSDQVQVVFGPGKAHRAAKAMSELLGEAPVQDAAEIAAQNKRQLKAKQTSGVQQFLAKFATIFTPL
;
A
#
# COMPACT_ATOMS: atom_id res chain seq x y z
N MET A 1 -0.46 1.91 23.19
CA MET A 1 0.52 2.61 22.34
C MET A 1 1.03 1.62 21.30
N ALA A 2 0.57 1.74 20.05
CA ALA A 2 0.95 0.80 19.00
C ALA A 2 2.40 1.08 18.57
N LYS A 3 3.30 0.13 18.84
CA LYS A 3 4.73 0.17 18.47
C LYS A 3 4.90 0.69 17.03
N GLU A 4 5.59 1.81 16.89
CA GLU A 4 6.06 2.40 15.64
C GLU A 4 6.78 1.33 14.78
N ILE A 5 6.69 1.43 13.46
CA ILE A 5 7.51 0.60 12.55
C ILE A 5 8.96 1.07 12.72
N SER A 6 9.90 0.16 13.00
CA SER A 6 11.31 0.55 13.11
C SER A 6 11.85 1.01 11.76
N SER A 7 12.52 2.16 11.73
CA SER A 7 13.24 2.65 10.54
C SER A 7 14.33 1.68 10.09
N GLU A 8 14.93 0.91 11.00
CA GLU A 8 15.95 -0.11 10.68
C GLU A 8 15.34 -1.27 9.87
N LEU A 9 14.10 -1.65 10.21
CA LEU A 9 13.36 -2.68 9.47
C LEU A 9 13.05 -2.22 8.05
N LEU A 10 12.64 -0.97 7.86
CA LEU A 10 12.38 -0.42 6.53
C LEU A 10 13.67 -0.31 5.70
N ASN A 11 14.78 0.16 6.28
CA ASN A 11 16.08 0.18 5.61
C ASN A 11 16.57 -1.23 5.24
N THR A 12 16.32 -2.21 6.11
CA THR A 12 16.62 -3.62 5.82
C THR A 12 15.79 -4.12 4.64
N ILE A 13 14.47 -3.86 4.64
CA ILE A 13 13.59 -4.21 3.51
C ILE A 13 14.11 -3.55 2.23
N LEU A 14 14.41 -2.24 2.28
CA LEU A 14 14.88 -1.48 1.13
C LEU A 14 16.19 -2.03 0.56
N THR A 15 17.13 -2.41 1.43
CA THR A 15 18.38 -3.06 1.01
C THR A 15 18.10 -4.42 0.35
N ARG A 16 17.24 -5.23 0.95
CA ARG A 16 16.92 -6.59 0.49
C ARG A 16 16.15 -6.62 -0.83
N VAL A 17 15.46 -5.54 -1.19
CA VAL A 17 14.78 -5.43 -2.48
C VAL A 17 15.65 -4.80 -3.58
N GLY A 18 16.95 -4.64 -3.35
CA GLY A 18 17.88 -4.08 -4.35
C GLY A 18 18.09 -2.56 -4.25
N GLY A 19 17.63 -1.93 -3.17
CA GLY A 19 17.78 -0.51 -2.91
C GLY A 19 16.64 0.36 -3.49
N PRO A 20 16.66 1.68 -3.21
CA PRO A 20 15.62 2.61 -3.65
C PRO A 20 15.49 2.71 -5.16
N GLY A 21 16.60 2.60 -5.90
CA GLY A 21 16.58 2.63 -7.37
C GLY A 21 15.89 1.42 -8.02
N ASN A 22 15.62 0.35 -7.26
CA ASN A 22 14.88 -0.80 -7.77
C ASN A 22 13.37 -0.71 -7.47
N ILE A 23 12.89 0.31 -6.76
CA ILE A 23 11.46 0.44 -6.44
C ILE A 23 10.72 1.15 -7.58
N ALA A 24 9.75 0.45 -8.17
CA ALA A 24 8.85 0.99 -9.19
C ALA A 24 7.59 1.63 -8.60
N SER A 25 7.15 1.16 -7.43
CA SER A 25 6.00 1.72 -6.72
C SER A 25 5.97 1.31 -5.26
N CYS A 26 5.48 2.18 -4.39
CA CYS A 26 5.21 1.89 -2.98
C CYS A 26 3.71 2.08 -2.67
N GLY A 27 3.12 1.13 -1.95
CA GLY A 27 1.75 1.25 -1.47
C GLY A 27 1.39 0.21 -0.43
N ASN A 28 0.13 0.18 0.00
CA ASN A 28 -0.35 -0.84 0.93
C ASN A 28 -1.79 -1.26 0.65
N CYS A 29 -2.13 -2.46 1.10
CA CYS A 29 -3.54 -2.81 1.35
C CYS A 29 -3.81 -2.75 2.87
N MET A 30 -4.85 -3.43 3.33
CA MET A 30 -5.21 -3.45 4.75
C MET A 30 -4.11 -4.04 5.64
N THR A 31 -3.38 -5.06 5.18
CA THR A 31 -2.45 -5.84 6.02
C THR A 31 -1.03 -5.97 5.47
N ARG A 32 -0.78 -5.50 4.24
CA ARG A 32 0.50 -5.67 3.53
C ARG A 32 1.03 -4.35 3.00
N LEU A 33 2.33 -4.12 3.19
CA LEU A 33 3.14 -3.22 2.37
C LEU A 33 3.38 -3.91 1.03
N ARG A 34 3.23 -3.18 -0.07
CA ARG A 34 3.46 -3.65 -1.44
C ARG A 34 4.51 -2.77 -2.08
N LEU A 35 5.60 -3.40 -2.50
CA LEU A 35 6.68 -2.76 -3.24
C LEU A 35 6.71 -3.38 -4.62
N GLY A 36 6.37 -2.61 -5.65
CA GLY A 36 6.69 -2.99 -7.03
C GLY A 36 8.17 -2.79 -7.27
N VAL A 37 8.82 -3.73 -7.95
CA VAL A 37 10.25 -3.68 -8.26
C VAL A 37 10.48 -3.62 -9.77
N HIS A 38 11.55 -2.92 -10.18
CA HIS A 38 11.96 -2.86 -11.59
C HIS A 38 12.61 -4.16 -12.05
N ASP A 39 13.43 -4.77 -11.20
CA ASP A 39 14.14 -6.01 -11.47
C ASP A 39 14.05 -6.95 -10.26
N SER A 40 13.36 -8.07 -10.43
CA SER A 40 13.18 -9.08 -9.39
C SER A 40 14.44 -9.92 -9.14
N SER A 41 15.42 -9.92 -10.05
CA SER A 41 16.69 -10.62 -9.86
C SER A 41 17.57 -9.97 -8.79
N LEU A 42 17.35 -8.67 -8.52
CA LEU A 42 18.06 -7.91 -7.48
C LEU A 42 17.45 -8.10 -6.08
N VAL A 43 16.30 -8.78 -5.98
CA VAL A 43 15.64 -9.05 -4.70
C VAL A 43 16.31 -10.24 -4.02
N ASP A 44 16.79 -10.04 -2.80
CA ASP A 44 17.37 -11.09 -1.97
C ASP A 44 16.31 -12.16 -1.61
N PRO A 45 16.49 -13.42 -2.02
CA PRO A 45 15.56 -14.51 -1.68
C PRO A 45 15.35 -14.70 -0.18
N ASN A 46 16.34 -14.33 0.65
CA ASN A 46 16.29 -14.44 2.11
C ASN A 46 15.37 -13.40 2.76
N ILE A 47 14.82 -12.45 2.01
CA ILE A 47 13.81 -11.53 2.54
C ILE A 47 12.58 -12.25 3.11
N LYS A 48 12.34 -13.50 2.71
CA LYS A 48 11.28 -14.36 3.29
C LYS A 48 11.48 -14.69 4.77
N THR A 49 12.73 -14.66 5.25
CA THR A 49 13.08 -14.95 6.66
C THR A 49 13.23 -13.68 7.49
N LEU A 50 12.74 -12.55 6.99
CA LEU A 50 12.83 -11.26 7.68
C LEU A 50 12.11 -11.31 9.03
N GLU A 51 12.82 -10.95 10.09
CA GLU A 51 12.26 -10.87 11.44
C GLU A 51 11.41 -9.60 11.63
N GLY A 52 10.47 -9.65 12.58
CA GLY A 52 9.61 -8.50 12.89
C GLY A 52 8.40 -8.31 11.95
N VAL A 53 8.22 -9.20 10.98
CA VAL A 53 7.05 -9.23 10.08
C VAL A 53 6.36 -10.59 10.15
N LYS A 54 5.09 -10.68 9.74
CA LYS A 54 4.35 -11.95 9.74
C LYS A 54 4.70 -12.85 8.55
N GLY A 55 5.36 -12.29 7.53
CA GLY A 55 5.80 -13.02 6.34
C GLY A 55 6.05 -12.08 5.17
N VAL A 56 6.72 -12.60 4.15
CA VAL A 56 6.97 -11.89 2.89
C VAL A 56 6.55 -12.77 1.71
N ILE A 57 5.84 -12.17 0.77
CA ILE A 57 5.38 -12.81 -0.46
C ILE A 57 6.16 -12.19 -1.61
N LEU A 58 6.77 -13.04 -2.43
CA LEU A 58 7.45 -12.64 -3.66
C LEU A 58 6.58 -13.03 -4.86
N THR A 59 6.44 -12.10 -5.78
CA THR A 59 5.84 -12.30 -7.10
C THR A 59 6.88 -11.87 -8.16
N SER A 60 6.57 -12.05 -9.44
CA SER A 60 7.51 -11.71 -10.53
C SER A 60 7.96 -10.25 -10.53
N ASP A 61 7.11 -9.34 -10.05
CA ASP A 61 7.27 -7.89 -10.14
C ASP A 61 7.02 -7.16 -8.79
N GLN A 62 6.67 -7.88 -7.72
CA GLN A 62 6.41 -7.28 -6.41
C GLN A 62 6.96 -8.08 -5.24
N VAL A 63 7.31 -7.34 -4.20
CA VAL A 63 7.60 -7.81 -2.84
C VAL A 63 6.49 -7.31 -1.91
N GLN A 64 5.80 -8.23 -1.23
CA GLN A 64 4.73 -7.87 -0.28
C GLN A 64 5.09 -8.30 1.14
N VAL A 65 5.18 -7.35 2.06
CA VAL A 65 5.55 -7.59 3.46
C VAL A 65 4.30 -7.52 4.33
N VAL A 66 4.01 -8.59 5.07
CA VAL A 66 2.81 -8.73 5.89
C VAL A 66 3.07 -8.16 7.29
N PHE A 67 2.52 -6.98 7.58
CA PHE A 67 2.60 -6.35 8.91
C PHE A 67 1.34 -6.58 9.76
N GLY A 68 0.20 -6.81 9.12
CA GLY A 68 -1.12 -6.84 9.76
C GLY A 68 -1.86 -5.50 9.70
N PRO A 69 -3.13 -5.47 10.15
CA PRO A 69 -3.99 -4.28 10.06
C PRO A 69 -3.40 -3.10 10.83
N GLY A 70 -3.57 -1.88 10.29
CA GLY A 70 -3.09 -0.63 10.88
C GLY A 70 -1.58 -0.36 10.71
N LYS A 71 -0.74 -1.41 10.77
CA LYS A 71 0.72 -1.28 10.60
C LYS A 71 1.15 -1.14 9.15
N ALA A 72 0.46 -1.79 8.23
CA ALA A 72 0.80 -1.77 6.80
C ALA A 72 0.76 -0.36 6.19
N HIS A 73 -0.24 0.44 6.55
CA HIS A 73 -0.35 1.83 6.09
C HIS A 73 0.80 2.70 6.59
N ARG A 74 1.15 2.58 7.88
CA ARG A 74 2.29 3.31 8.47
C ARG A 74 3.61 2.91 7.82
N ALA A 75 3.79 1.62 7.53
CA ALA A 75 4.98 1.12 6.83
C ALA A 75 5.10 1.70 5.42
N ALA A 76 4.00 1.78 4.66
CA ALA A 76 4.01 2.40 3.34
C ALA A 76 4.29 3.90 3.39
N LYS A 77 3.66 4.63 4.31
CA LYS A 77 3.93 6.06 4.50
C LYS A 77 5.42 6.31 4.81
N ALA A 78 5.98 5.59 5.78
CA ALA A 78 7.38 5.73 6.15
C ALA A 78 8.34 5.27 5.03
N MET A 79 7.97 4.23 4.27
CA MET A 79 8.77 3.80 3.12
C MET A 79 8.77 4.85 1.99
N SER A 80 7.62 5.44 1.67
CA SER A 80 7.55 6.50 0.65
C SER A 80 8.33 7.76 1.06
N GLU A 81 8.35 8.10 2.35
CA GLU A 81 9.22 9.16 2.89
C GLU A 81 10.70 8.84 2.67
N LEU A 82 11.14 7.58 2.86
CA LEU A 82 12.52 7.15 2.59
C LEU A 82 12.86 7.18 1.09
N LEU A 83 11.88 6.92 0.22
CA LEU A 83 12.05 6.94 -1.23
C LEU A 83 12.03 8.37 -1.81
N GLY A 84 11.69 9.38 -1.01
CA GLY A 84 11.48 10.75 -1.49
C GLY A 84 10.24 10.89 -2.38
N GLU A 85 9.32 9.92 -2.33
CA GLU A 85 8.05 9.98 -3.04
C GLU A 85 7.06 10.90 -2.32
N ALA A 86 6.13 11.49 -3.08
CA ALA A 86 5.02 12.23 -2.49
C ALA A 86 4.26 11.33 -1.49
N PRO A 87 3.80 11.87 -0.34
CA PRO A 87 3.18 11.07 0.70
C PRO A 87 2.04 10.23 0.13
N VAL A 88 2.00 8.94 0.49
CA VAL A 88 0.90 8.03 0.19
C VAL A 88 -0.37 8.64 0.79
N GLN A 89 -1.13 9.35 -0.03
CA GLN A 89 -2.39 9.96 0.36
C GLN A 89 -3.35 8.84 0.74
N ASP A 90 -4.05 9.02 1.86
CA ASP A 90 -4.96 8.02 2.37
C ASP A 90 -6.01 7.70 1.29
N ALA A 91 -6.09 6.43 0.86
CA ALA A 91 -7.01 6.02 -0.19
C ALA A 91 -8.47 6.36 0.18
N ALA A 92 -8.77 6.41 1.49
CA ALA A 92 -10.06 6.87 2.02
C ALA A 92 -10.35 8.35 1.71
N GLU A 93 -9.33 9.20 1.72
CA GLU A 93 -9.44 10.64 1.51
C GLU A 93 -9.55 10.97 0.01
N ILE A 94 -8.77 10.28 -0.83
CA ILE A 94 -8.92 10.30 -2.29
C ILE A 94 -10.31 9.79 -2.70
N ALA A 95 -10.76 8.67 -2.12
CA ALA A 95 -12.09 8.11 -2.40
C ALA A 95 -13.21 9.07 -1.95
N ALA A 96 -13.05 9.77 -0.82
CA ALA A 96 -14.01 10.76 -0.35
C ALA A 96 -14.10 11.97 -1.29
N GLN A 97 -12.97 12.47 -1.78
CA GLN A 97 -12.94 13.58 -2.75
C GLN A 97 -13.53 13.17 -4.10
N ASN A 98 -13.15 11.99 -4.63
CA ASN A 98 -13.70 11.46 -5.89
C ASN A 98 -15.20 11.18 -5.79
N LYS A 99 -15.67 10.63 -4.66
CA LYS A 99 -17.11 10.38 -4.42
C LYS A 99 -17.92 11.68 -4.36
N ARG A 100 -17.36 12.78 -3.83
CA ARG A 100 -18.01 14.11 -3.85
C ARG A 100 -18.11 14.67 -5.28
N GLN A 101 -17.05 14.56 -6.07
CA GLN A 101 -17.05 15.03 -7.46
C GLN A 101 -17.94 14.19 -8.39
N LEU A 102 -17.97 12.86 -8.19
CA LEU A 102 -18.86 11.95 -8.93
C LEU A 102 -20.33 12.19 -8.59
N LYS A 103 -20.66 12.42 -7.31
CA LYS A 103 -22.02 12.77 -6.88
C LYS A 103 -22.51 14.10 -7.44
N ALA A 104 -21.62 15.07 -7.66
CA ALA A 104 -21.97 16.33 -8.30
C ALA A 104 -22.27 16.18 -9.81
N LYS A 105 -21.71 15.15 -10.47
CA LYS A 105 -21.92 14.87 -11.90
C LYS A 105 -23.04 13.86 -12.18
N GLN A 106 -23.41 13.02 -11.21
CA GLN A 106 -24.49 12.03 -11.34
C GLN A 106 -25.86 12.62 -10.98
N THR A 107 -26.54 13.21 -11.96
CA THR A 107 -27.88 13.82 -11.80
C THR A 107 -29.01 12.99 -12.41
N SER A 108 -28.71 11.86 -13.08
CA SER A 108 -29.72 11.02 -13.75
C SER A 108 -30.37 9.98 -12.81
N GLY A 109 -31.70 9.82 -12.88
CA GLY A 109 -32.49 8.93 -12.02
C GLY A 109 -32.07 7.45 -12.09
N VAL A 110 -31.61 6.97 -13.25
CA VAL A 110 -31.08 5.60 -13.39
C VAL A 110 -29.71 5.45 -12.72
N GLN A 111 -28.87 6.49 -12.79
CA GLN A 111 -27.57 6.49 -12.10
C GLN A 111 -27.74 6.52 -10.58
N GLN A 112 -28.74 7.25 -10.06
CA GLN A 112 -29.05 7.25 -8.63
C GLN A 112 -29.56 5.89 -8.13
N PHE A 113 -30.33 5.17 -8.94
CA PHE A 113 -30.76 3.80 -8.64
C PHE A 113 -29.57 2.84 -8.55
N LEU A 114 -28.67 2.86 -9.55
CA LEU A 114 -27.47 2.02 -9.56
C LEU A 114 -26.52 2.37 -8.42
N ALA A 115 -26.38 3.65 -8.06
CA ALA A 115 -25.57 4.08 -6.93
C ALA A 115 -26.12 3.54 -5.59
N LYS A 116 -27.44 3.53 -5.40
CA LYS A 116 -28.08 2.96 -4.20
C LYS A 116 -27.82 1.46 -4.09
N PHE A 117 -27.93 0.73 -5.20
CA PHE A 117 -27.61 -0.70 -5.24
C PHE A 117 -26.12 -0.97 -4.97
N ALA A 118 -25.21 -0.22 -5.57
CA ALA A 118 -23.76 -0.40 -5.38
C ALA A 118 -23.31 -0.13 -3.93
N THR A 119 -24.05 0.72 -3.20
CA THR A 119 -23.75 1.02 -1.79
C THR A 119 -23.96 -0.19 -0.88
N ILE A 120 -24.81 -1.14 -1.26
CA ILE A 120 -25.05 -2.39 -0.49
C ILE A 120 -23.82 -3.30 -0.53
N PHE A 121 -23.02 -3.23 -1.60
CA PHE A 121 -21.86 -4.09 -1.83
C PHE A 121 -20.52 -3.44 -1.49
N THR A 122 -20.53 -2.14 -1.17
CA THR A 122 -19.33 -1.43 -0.73
C THR A 122 -19.45 -1.18 0.77
N PRO A 123 -18.70 -1.89 1.64
CA PRO A 123 -18.80 -1.68 3.08
C PRO A 123 -18.39 -0.24 3.43
N LEU A 124 -19.19 0.37 4.30
CA LEU A 124 -19.01 1.71 4.85
C LEU A 124 -17.79 1.81 5.76
#